data_AF-A0A957MC42-F1
#
_entry.id   AF-A0A957MC42-F1
#
_cell.length_a   1.000
_cell.length_b   1.000
_cell.length_c   1.000
_cell.angle_alpha   90.00
_cell.angle_beta   90.00
_cell.angle_gamma   90.00
#
_symmetry.space_group_name_H-M   'P 1'
#
loop_
_entity.id
_entity.type
_entity.pdbx_description
1 polymer ?
#
loop_
_entity_poly.entity_id
_entity_poly.type
_entity_poly.pdbx_seq_one_letter_code
_entity_poly.pdbx_strand_id
1 'polypeptide(L)'
;AAGGATKSRLWMQIHADVSNVPIALTEVADAPTLGSAILAAVGAGLFPDVTTAAAQMVRVRDQILPDPAAHEAYRFFADQYIATYPRVQDLIQATTRHVARR
;
A
#
# COMPACT_ATOMS: atom_id res chain seq x y z
N ALA A 1 2.73 4.94 1.25
CA ALA A 1 3.23 3.58 1.55
C ALA A 1 4.08 3.61 2.82
N ALA A 2 3.97 2.57 3.65
CA ALA A 2 4.67 2.42 4.92
C ALA A 2 5.04 0.94 5.12
N GLY A 3 5.88 0.63 6.11
CA GLY A 3 6.35 -0.73 6.40
C GLY A 3 7.58 -1.17 5.59
N GLY A 4 8.02 -2.41 5.78
CA GLY A 4 9.31 -2.90 5.27
C GLY A 4 9.48 -2.83 3.73
N ALA A 5 8.39 -2.90 2.98
CA ALA A 5 8.40 -2.82 1.52
C ALA A 5 8.96 -1.48 0.99
N THR A 6 8.84 -0.39 1.76
CA THR A 6 9.34 0.94 1.36
C THR A 6 10.86 1.05 1.36
N LYS A 7 11.57 0.05 1.91
CA LYS A 7 13.04 -0.02 1.88
C LYS A 7 13.60 -0.31 0.48
N SER A 8 12.81 -0.92 -0.40
CA SER A 8 13.22 -1.21 -1.79
C SER A 8 12.63 -0.18 -2.75
N ARG A 9 13.47 0.75 -3.23
CA ARG A 9 13.02 1.76 -4.20
C ARG A 9 12.55 1.14 -5.51
N LEU A 10 13.24 0.09 -5.98
CA LEU A 10 12.84 -0.65 -7.18
C LEU A 10 11.46 -1.28 -7.02
N TRP A 11 11.21 -1.93 -5.88
CA TRP A 11 9.90 -2.53 -5.60
C TRP A 11 8.78 -1.49 -5.63
N MET A 12 9.02 -0.35 -4.98
CA MET A 12 8.05 0.75 -4.97
C MET A 12 7.85 1.36 -6.37
N GLN A 13 8.90 1.45 -7.19
CA GLN A 13 8.80 1.90 -8.59
C GLN A 13 7.93 0.95 -9.42
N ILE A 14 8.16 -0.36 -9.33
CA ILE A 14 7.34 -1.37 -10.02
C ILE A 14 5.86 -1.22 -9.62
N HIS A 15 5.56 -1.02 -8.33
CA HIS A 15 4.19 -0.78 -7.89
C HIS A 15 3.59 0.49 -8.48
N ALA A 16 4.35 1.59 -8.53
CA ALA A 16 3.89 2.84 -9.13
C ALA A 16 3.61 2.65 -10.63
N ASP A 17 4.54 2.01 -11.35
CA ASP A 17 4.44 1.78 -12.80
C ASP A 17 3.28 0.84 -13.14
N VAL A 18 3.11 -0.27 -12.43
CA VAL A 18 2.02 -1.22 -12.68
C VAL A 18 0.66 -0.60 -12.37
N SER A 19 0.54 0.13 -11.26
CA SER A 19 -0.74 0.74 -10.86
C SER A 19 -1.05 2.07 -11.57
N ASN A 20 -0.06 2.70 -12.19
CA ASN A 20 -0.12 4.07 -12.70
C ASN A 20 -0.53 5.12 -11.65
N VAL A 21 -0.18 4.89 -10.39
CA VAL A 21 -0.51 5.79 -9.28
C VAL A 21 0.76 6.26 -8.59
N PRO A 22 0.93 7.58 -8.37
CA PRO A 22 2.02 8.10 -7.56
C PRO A 22 2.01 7.53 -6.14
N ILE A 23 3.19 7.10 -5.66
CA ILE A 23 3.33 6.56 -4.31
C ILE A 23 4.08 7.53 -3.41
N ALA A 24 3.37 8.09 -2.42
CA ALA A 24 3.96 8.87 -1.35
C ALA A 24 4.66 7.96 -0.32
N LEU A 25 5.88 8.31 0.08
CA LEU A 25 6.65 7.68 1.14
C LEU A 25 6.62 8.56 2.38
N THR A 26 6.16 8.02 3.51
CA THR A 26 6.09 8.76 4.78
C THR A 26 7.44 8.78 5.50
N GLU A 27 7.72 9.86 6.24
CA GLU A 27 8.91 9.95 7.11
C GLU A 27 8.90 8.84 8.17
N VAL A 28 7.74 8.64 8.80
CA VAL A 28 7.52 7.54 9.74
C VAL A 28 7.16 6.29 8.95
N ALA A 29 8.06 5.30 8.96
CA ALA A 29 7.85 4.04 8.27
C ALA A 29 6.84 3.12 8.98
N ASP A 30 6.62 3.32 10.28
CA ASP A 30 5.68 2.54 11.08
C ASP A 30 4.30 3.22 11.14
N ALA A 31 3.45 2.88 10.17
CA ALA A 31 2.10 3.42 10.09
C ALA A 31 1.19 3.01 11.27
N PRO A 32 1.20 1.75 11.78
CA PRO A 32 0.45 1.39 12.96
C PRO A 32 0.78 2.26 14.17
N THR A 33 2.06 2.43 14.48
CA THR A 33 2.49 3.23 15.63
C THR A 33 2.08 4.70 15.49
N LEU A 34 2.25 5.30 14.30
CA LEU A 34 1.80 6.67 14.04
C LEU A 34 0.27 6.80 14.15
N GLY A 35 -0.49 5.82 13.64
CA GLY A 35 -1.95 5.78 13.75
C GLY A 35 -2.42 5.74 15.20
N SER A 36 -1.81 4.91 16.05
CA SER A 36 -2.09 4.87 17.48
C SER A 36 -1.81 6.22 18.16
N ALA A 37 -0.71 6.88 17.81
CA ALA A 37 -0.38 8.21 18.33
C ALA A 37 -1.40 9.28 17.91
N ILE A 38 -1.86 9.25 16.65
CA ILE A 38 -2.91 10.15 16.14
C ILE A 38 -4.22 9.96 16.95
N LEU A 39 -4.65 8.71 17.15
CA LEU A 39 -5.86 8.41 17.92
C LEU A 39 -5.73 8.84 19.38
N ALA A 40 -4.56 8.60 19.99
CA ALA A 40 -4.29 9.02 21.36
C ALA A 40 -4.32 10.56 21.50
N ALA A 41 -3.77 11.30 20.53
CA ALA A 41 -3.77 12.76 20.55
C ALA A 41 -5.20 13.34 20.44
N VAL A 42 -6.06 12.75 19.62
CA VAL A 42 -7.48 13.11 19.55
C VAL A 42 -8.20 12.74 20.85
N GLY A 43 -8.00 11.53 21.38
CA GLY A 43 -8.58 11.09 22.64
C GLY A 43 -8.16 11.93 23.85
N ALA A 44 -6.97 12.52 23.79
CA ALA A 44 -6.46 13.46 24.79
C ALA A 44 -6.95 14.91 24.58
N GLY A 45 -7.72 15.19 23.53
CA GLY A 45 -8.25 16.52 23.22
C GLY A 45 -7.22 17.50 22.63
N LEU A 46 -6.05 17.03 22.19
CA LEU A 46 -5.03 17.86 21.54
C LEU A 46 -5.43 18.26 20.12
N PHE A 47 -6.27 17.45 19.48
CA PHE A 47 -6.83 17.72 18.16
C PHE A 47 -8.35 17.50 18.17
N PRO A 48 -9.10 18.28 17.37
CA PRO A 48 -10.56 18.18 17.33
C PRO A 48 -11.06 16.87 16.68
N ASP A 49 -10.29 16.30 15.76
CA ASP A 49 -10.66 15.09 15.03
C ASP A 49 -9.42 14.39 14.42
N VAL A 50 -9.61 13.14 13.98
CA VAL A 50 -8.56 12.29 13.41
C VAL A 50 -8.00 12.85 12.11
N THR A 51 -8.82 13.49 11.28
CA THR A 51 -8.38 14.06 10.00
C THR A 51 -7.42 15.22 10.23
N THR A 52 -7.79 16.14 11.14
CA THR A 52 -6.95 17.27 11.54
C THR A 52 -5.63 16.80 12.15
N ALA A 53 -5.68 15.82 13.06
CA ALA A 53 -4.48 15.23 13.65
C ALA A 53 -3.57 14.57 12.60
N ALA A 54 -4.14 13.76 11.70
CA ALA A 54 -3.39 13.11 10.64
C ALA A 54 -2.73 14.11 9.69
N ALA A 55 -3.43 15.18 9.31
CA ALA A 55 -2.88 16.23 8.44
C ALA A 55 -1.67 16.95 9.06
N GLN A 56 -1.62 17.07 10.40
CA GLN A 56 -0.50 17.71 11.10
C GLN A 56 0.62 16.74 11.51
N MET A 57 0.30 15.47 11.74
CA MET A 57 1.24 14.47 12.24
C MET A 57 1.88 13.61 11.14
N VAL A 58 1.21 13.41 10.00
CA VAL A 58 1.76 12.65 8.87
C VAL A 58 2.61 13.55 8.00
N ARG A 59 3.86 13.13 7.75
CA ARG A 59 4.79 13.84 6.86
C ARG A 59 5.22 12.94 5.72
N VAL A 60 5.10 13.45 4.49
CA VAL A 60 5.59 12.81 3.28
C VAL A 60 7.04 13.25 3.06
N ARG A 61 7.95 12.28 2.96
CA ARG A 61 9.37 12.52 2.74
C ARG A 61 9.73 12.57 1.25
N ASP A 62 9.11 11.69 0.47
CA ASP A 62 9.46 11.47 -0.93
C ASP A 62 8.24 10.95 -1.70
N GLN A 63 8.28 11.03 -3.02
CA GLN A 63 7.24 10.54 -3.91
C GLN A 63 7.84 9.81 -5.09
N ILE A 64 7.29 8.64 -5.40
CA ILE A 64 7.63 7.86 -6.58
C ILE A 64 6.53 8.04 -7.60
N LEU A 65 6.88 8.61 -8.76
CA LEU A 65 5.97 8.79 -9.88
C LEU A 65 6.07 7.59 -10.83
N PRO A 66 4.95 7.17 -11.45
CA PRO A 66 4.99 6.14 -12.48
C PRO A 66 5.78 6.62 -13.70
N ASP A 67 6.55 5.72 -14.30
CA ASP A 67 7.11 5.90 -15.64
C ASP A 67 6.04 5.47 -16.69
N PRO A 68 5.58 6.38 -17.57
CA PRO A 68 4.58 6.05 -18.58
C PRO A 68 4.99 4.91 -19.52
N ALA A 69 6.28 4.82 -19.88
CA ALA A 69 6.77 3.77 -20.77
C ALA A 69 6.79 2.41 -20.06
N ALA A 70 7.18 2.39 -18.79
CA ALA A 70 7.12 1.19 -17.97
C ALA A 70 5.67 0.75 -17.72
N HIS A 71 4.77 1.69 -17.44
CA HIS A 71 3.34 1.41 -17.27
C HIS A 71 2.75 0.74 -18.52
N GLU A 72 3.04 1.28 -19.71
CA GLU A 72 2.63 0.67 -20.96
C GLU A 72 3.20 -0.74 -21.15
N ALA A 73 4.47 -0.95 -20.83
CA ALA A 73 5.09 -2.27 -20.91
C ALA A 73 4.45 -3.29 -19.95
N TYR A 74 4.04 -2.85 -18.74
CA TYR A 74 3.39 -3.71 -17.75
C TYR A 74 1.93 -4.01 -18.05
N ARG A 75 1.23 -3.14 -18.80
CA ARG A 75 -0.22 -3.21 -19.05
C ARG A 75 -0.67 -4.61 -19.49
N PHE A 76 -0.01 -5.17 -20.51
CA PHE A 76 -0.34 -6.51 -21.02
C PHE A 76 -0.25 -7.58 -19.91
N PHE A 77 0.83 -7.58 -19.13
CA PHE A 77 1.03 -8.59 -18.09
C PHE A 77 0.06 -8.42 -16.92
N ALA A 78 -0.24 -7.17 -16.54
CA ALA A 78 -1.24 -6.86 -15.53
C ALA A 78 -2.63 -7.37 -15.95
N ASP A 79 -3.02 -7.13 -17.21
CA ASP A 79 -4.30 -7.61 -17.76
C ASP A 79 -4.38 -9.14 -17.74
N GLN A 80 -3.31 -9.84 -18.15
CA GLN A 80 -3.26 -11.30 -18.10
C GLN A 80 -3.35 -11.83 -16.65
N TYR A 81 -2.65 -11.20 -15.71
CA TYR A 81 -2.70 -11.56 -14.30
C TYR A 81 -4.12 -11.41 -13.73
N ILE A 82 -4.76 -10.27 -13.98
CA ILE A 82 -6.13 -9.96 -13.54
C ILE A 82 -7.12 -10.98 -14.14
N ALA A 83 -7.01 -11.27 -15.44
CA ALA A 83 -7.88 -12.25 -16.11
C ALA A 83 -7.66 -13.69 -15.63
N THR A 84 -6.46 -14.02 -15.14
CA THR A 84 -6.11 -15.36 -14.66
C THR A 84 -6.69 -15.63 -13.28
N TYR A 85 -6.61 -14.66 -12.36
CA TYR A 85 -7.05 -14.84 -10.98
C TYR A 85 -8.44 -15.48 -10.81
N PRO A 86 -9.53 -15.00 -11.46
CA PRO A 86 -10.86 -15.58 -11.28
C PRO A 86 -10.97 -17.02 -11.79
N ARG A 87 -10.07 -17.47 -12.67
CA ARG A 87 -10.04 -18.85 -13.20
C ARG A 87 -9.43 -19.84 -12.22
N VAL A 88 -8.55 -19.36 -11.33
CA VAL A 88 -7.80 -20.21 -10.40
C VAL A 88 -8.19 -20.00 -8.94
N GLN A 89 -8.92 -18.92 -8.61
CA GLN A 89 -9.25 -18.56 -7.24
C GLN A 89 -9.97 -19.68 -6.48
N ASP A 90 -10.89 -20.42 -7.11
CA ASP A 90 -11.66 -21.47 -6.43
C ASP A 90 -10.76 -22.64 -6.05
N LEU A 91 -9.81 -23.00 -6.93
CA LEU A 91 -8.80 -24.03 -6.66
C LEU A 91 -7.89 -23.60 -5.51
N ILE A 92 -7.37 -22.38 -5.56
CA ILE A 92 -6.52 -21.81 -4.50
C ILE A 92 -7.27 -21.81 -3.16
N GLN A 93 -8.52 -21.35 -3.14
CA GLN A 93 -9.34 -21.30 -1.93
C GLN A 93 -9.68 -22.70 -1.39
N ALA A 94 -9.90 -23.69 -2.26
CA ALA A 94 -10.09 -25.07 -1.84
C ALA A 94 -8.84 -25.62 -1.14
N THR A 95 -7.64 -25.37 -1.71
CA THR A 95 -6.36 -25.73 -1.10
C THR A 95 -6.16 -25.05 0.25
N THR A 96 -6.35 -23.73 0.34
CA THR A 96 -6.19 -22.99 1.60
C THR A 96 -7.14 -23.49 2.68
N ARG A 97 -8.41 -23.76 2.34
CA ARG A 97 -9.39 -24.31 3.30
C ARG A 97 -9.03 -25.71 3.78
N HIS A 98 -8.43 -26.54 2.94
CA HIS A 98 -7.96 -27.86 3.35
C HIS A 98 -6.81 -27.77 4.36
N VAL A 99 -5.82 -26.91 4.10
CA VAL A 99 -4.66 -26.72 4.98
C VAL A 99 -5.06 -26.10 6.32
N ALA A 100 -5.97 -25.12 6.32
CA ALA A 100 -6.41 -24.42 7.53
C ALA A 100 -7.29 -25.27 8.48
N ARG A 101 -7.75 -26.45 8.05
CA ARG A 101 -8.52 -27.40 8.88
C ARG A 101 -7.61 -28.37 9.67
N ARG A 102 -6.30 -28.32 9.46
CA ARG A 102 -5.31 -28.99 10.30
C ARG A 102 -4.89 -28.05 11.43
#